data_AF-A0A656GKL1-F1
#
_entry.id   AF-A0A656GKL1-F1
#
_cell.length_a   1.000
_cell.length_b   1.000
_cell.length_c   1.000
_cell.angle_alpha   90.00
_cell.angle_beta   90.00
_cell.angle_gamma   90.00
#
_symmetry.space_group_name_H-M   'P 1'
#
loop_
_entity.id
_entity.type
_entity.pdbx_description
1 polymer ?
#
loop_
_entity_poly.entity_id
_entity_poly.type
_entity_poly.pdbx_seq_one_letter_code
_entity_poly.pdbx_strand_id
1 'polypeptide(L)'
;PPYFDPMIAKLISWAPTRERASTGLIDALNETRLYGVETNRDYLRQIIADTPFASGQPWTRCLEGLVYHADTFEVLSGGTQTSVQDYPGRLGYWAVGVPPSGPMDSRALRQGNGLLGNAE
;
A
#
# COMPACT_ATOMS: atom_id res chain seq x y z
N PRO A 1 -22.01 2.37 10.15
CA PRO A 1 -22.33 1.88 8.79
C PRO A 1 -21.81 2.87 7.74
N PRO A 2 -21.56 2.44 6.50
CA PRO A 2 -21.12 3.33 5.43
C PRO A 2 -22.33 4.13 4.90
N TYR A 3 -22.60 5.29 5.52
CA TYR A 3 -23.79 6.09 5.22
C TYR A 3 -23.58 7.11 4.07
N PHE A 4 -22.32 7.38 3.70
CA PHE A 4 -21.94 8.41 2.73
C PHE A 4 -20.89 7.87 1.75
N ASP A 5 -20.48 8.71 0.80
CA ASP A 5 -19.47 8.34 -0.18
C ASP A 5 -18.10 8.05 0.45
N PRO A 6 -17.28 7.17 -0.15
CA PRO A 6 -15.99 6.77 0.42
C PRO A 6 -14.83 7.73 0.08
N MET A 7 -15.09 8.97 -0.34
CA MET A 7 -14.03 9.91 -0.72
C MET A 7 -13.18 10.30 0.50
N ILE A 8 -11.90 9.93 0.49
CA ILE A 8 -10.95 10.28 1.56
C ILE A 8 -10.31 11.65 1.32
N ALA A 9 -9.78 11.89 0.11
CA ALA A 9 -9.06 13.11 -0.22
C ALA A 9 -9.03 13.36 -1.74
N LYS A 10 -8.72 14.60 -2.12
CA LYS A 10 -8.41 15.00 -3.50
C LYS A 10 -6.96 15.44 -3.58
N LEU A 11 -6.19 14.81 -4.45
CA LEU A 11 -4.79 15.14 -4.68
C LEU A 11 -4.65 15.89 -6.00
N ILE A 12 -4.02 17.07 -5.96
CA ILE A 12 -3.96 17.99 -7.08
C ILE A 12 -2.51 18.41 -7.27
N SER A 13 -2.00 18.25 -8.50
CA SER A 13 -0.67 18.69 -8.91
C SER A 13 -0.81 19.66 -10.08
N TRP A 14 -0.04 20.75 -10.04
CA TRP A 14 0.04 21.73 -11.11
C TRP A 14 1.49 21.95 -11.51
N ALA A 15 1.74 22.05 -12.81
CA ALA A 15 3.03 22.45 -13.37
C ALA A 15 2.83 23.05 -14.77
N PRO A 16 3.84 23.77 -15.32
CA PRO A 16 3.75 24.36 -16.66
C PRO A 16 3.58 23.36 -17.81
N THR A 17 3.86 22.08 -17.58
CA THR A 17 3.79 21.00 -18.60
C THR A 17 3.05 19.80 -18.02
N ARG A 18 2.33 19.05 -18.87
CA ARG A 18 1.57 17.85 -18.46
C ARG A 18 2.48 16.83 -17.77
N GLU A 19 3.66 16.59 -18.32
CA GLU A 19 4.62 15.60 -17.86
C GLU A 19 5.07 15.90 -16.43
N ARG A 20 5.38 17.18 -16.15
CA ARG A 20 5.73 17.64 -14.79
C ARG A 20 4.55 17.57 -13.83
N ALA A 21 3.33 17.88 -14.28
CA ALA A 21 2.15 17.79 -13.42
C ALA A 21 1.85 16.32 -13.07
N SER A 22 1.92 15.41 -14.04
CA SER A 22 1.79 13.97 -13.83
C SER A 22 2.87 13.42 -12.92
N THR A 23 4.13 13.83 -13.10
CA THR A 23 5.25 13.43 -12.21
C THR A 23 4.97 13.88 -10.79
N GLY A 24 4.60 15.14 -10.58
CA GLY A 24 4.26 15.65 -9.24
C GLY A 24 3.04 14.95 -8.61
N LEU A 25 2.09 14.48 -9.43
CA LEU A 25 0.96 13.69 -8.94
C LEU A 25 1.39 12.29 -8.50
N ILE A 26 2.28 11.64 -9.26
CA ILE A 26 2.89 10.35 -8.89
C ILE A 26 3.68 10.50 -7.59
N ASP A 27 4.49 11.55 -7.46
CA ASP A 27 5.30 11.81 -6.26
C ASP A 27 4.40 12.03 -5.04
N ALA A 28 3.36 12.85 -5.18
CA ALA A 28 2.42 13.07 -4.10
C ALA A 28 1.66 11.78 -3.70
N LEU A 29 1.34 10.89 -4.65
CA LEU A 29 0.79 9.56 -4.36
C LEU A 29 1.83 8.65 -3.66
N ASN A 30 3.11 8.72 -4.04
CA ASN A 30 4.19 7.98 -3.36
C ASN A 30 4.35 8.39 -1.90
N GLU A 31 4.28 9.69 -1.62
CA GLU A 31 4.47 10.26 -0.29
C GLU A 31 3.24 10.10 0.61
N THR A 32 2.06 9.88 0.03
CA THR A 32 0.81 9.69 0.77
C THR A 32 0.86 8.43 1.64
N ARG A 33 0.76 8.60 2.96
CA ARG A 33 0.63 7.53 3.95
C ARG A 33 -0.77 7.52 4.55
N LEU A 34 -1.55 6.50 4.25
CA LEU A 34 -2.89 6.28 4.80
C LEU A 34 -2.99 4.81 5.23
N TYR A 35 -3.41 4.57 6.47
CA TYR A 35 -3.55 3.23 7.04
C TYR A 35 -4.88 3.12 7.79
N GLY A 36 -5.40 1.89 7.93
CA GLY A 36 -6.65 1.59 8.64
C GLY A 36 -7.85 1.34 7.72
N VAL A 37 -7.75 1.71 6.45
CA VAL A 37 -8.72 1.36 5.39
C VAL A 37 -7.97 1.04 4.10
N GLU A 38 -8.55 0.17 3.27
CA GLU A 38 -8.07 -0.04 1.91
C GLU A 38 -8.32 1.20 1.06
N THR A 39 -7.39 1.54 0.16
CA THR A 39 -7.48 2.74 -0.67
C THR A 39 -7.21 2.44 -2.14
N ASN A 40 -7.62 3.33 -3.03
CA ASN A 40 -7.33 3.23 -4.46
C ASN A 40 -6.00 3.88 -4.87
N ARG A 41 -5.09 4.17 -3.93
CA ARG A 41 -3.84 4.91 -4.20
C ARG A 41 -2.98 4.22 -5.26
N ASP A 42 -2.78 2.92 -5.15
CA ASP A 42 -1.90 2.18 -6.05
C ASP A 42 -2.55 1.95 -7.43
N TYR A 43 -3.87 1.83 -7.48
CA TYR A 43 -4.65 1.85 -8.72
C TYR A 43 -4.53 3.21 -9.46
N LEU A 44 -4.64 4.33 -8.74
CA LEU A 44 -4.46 5.67 -9.33
C LEU A 44 -3.06 5.86 -9.93
N ARG A 45 -2.02 5.27 -9.31
CA ARG A 45 -0.66 5.31 -9.87
C ARG A 45 -0.57 4.56 -11.20
N GLN A 46 -1.23 3.40 -11.31
CA GLN A 46 -1.29 2.65 -12.56
C GLN A 46 -2.08 3.38 -13.63
N ILE A 47 -3.18 4.06 -13.27
CA ILE A 47 -3.92 4.92 -14.22
C ILE A 47 -3.03 6.02 -14.80
N ILE A 48 -2.23 6.70 -13.97
CA ILE A 48 -1.37 7.80 -14.45
C ILE A 48 -0.29 7.29 -15.42
N ALA A 49 0.19 6.06 -15.20
CA ALA A 49 1.17 5.41 -16.06
C ALA A 49 0.56 4.77 -17.31
N ASP A 50 -0.75 4.50 -17.33
CA ASP A 50 -1.44 3.84 -18.43
C ASP A 50 -1.50 4.71 -19.69
N THR A 51 -1.37 4.09 -20.86
CA THR A 51 -1.13 4.77 -22.14
C THR A 51 -2.19 5.83 -22.50
N PRO A 52 -3.51 5.57 -22.38
CA PRO A 52 -4.53 6.57 -22.65
C PRO A 52 -4.38 7.85 -21.82
N PHE A 53 -4.00 7.73 -20.54
CA PHE A 53 -3.76 8.88 -19.68
C PHE A 53 -2.39 9.52 -19.96
N ALA A 54 -1.32 8.72 -20.01
CA ALA A 54 0.05 9.19 -20.19
C ALA A 54 0.23 9.95 -21.52
N SER A 55 -0.41 9.48 -22.59
CA SER A 55 -0.39 10.13 -23.91
C SER A 55 -1.23 11.41 -24.01
N GLY A 56 -2.04 11.72 -22.99
CA GLY A 56 -2.95 12.86 -23.01
C GLY A 56 -4.18 12.69 -23.89
N GLN A 57 -4.51 11.45 -24.27
CA GLN A 57 -5.68 11.12 -25.10
C GLN A 57 -6.64 10.16 -24.36
N PRO A 58 -7.15 10.51 -23.16
CA PRO A 58 -8.11 9.66 -22.47
C PRO A 58 -9.47 9.74 -23.15
N TRP A 59 -10.19 8.62 -23.17
CA TRP A 59 -11.60 8.56 -23.55
C TRP A 59 -12.42 7.94 -22.42
N THR A 60 -13.75 8.09 -22.47
CA THR A 60 -14.65 7.71 -21.35
C THR A 60 -14.57 6.25 -20.92
N ARG A 61 -14.11 5.34 -21.80
CA ARG A 61 -13.98 3.89 -21.55
C ARG A 61 -12.53 3.43 -21.42
N CYS A 62 -11.54 4.32 -21.36
CA CYS A 62 -10.13 3.92 -21.41
C CYS A 62 -9.70 3.01 -20.24
N LEU A 63 -10.37 3.11 -19.09
CA LEU A 63 -10.09 2.27 -17.93
C LEU A 63 -10.69 0.86 -18.01
N GLU A 64 -11.58 0.57 -18.97
CA GLU A 64 -12.15 -0.79 -19.10
C GLU A 64 -11.11 -1.84 -19.50
N GLY A 65 -10.05 -1.42 -20.21
CA GLY A 65 -8.93 -2.27 -20.60
C GLY A 65 -7.78 -2.27 -19.59
N LEU A 66 -7.83 -1.43 -18.55
CA LEU A 66 -6.78 -1.34 -17.55
C LEU A 66 -6.85 -2.57 -16.63
N VAL A 67 -5.85 -3.44 -16.75
CA VAL A 67 -5.67 -4.56 -15.82
C VAL A 67 -4.89 -4.05 -14.61
N TYR A 68 -5.56 -3.96 -13.46
CA TYR A 68 -4.92 -3.59 -12.21
C TYR A 68 -4.07 -4.76 -11.67
N HIS A 69 -2.81 -4.47 -11.38
CA HIS A 69 -1.89 -5.41 -10.75
C HIS A 69 -1.60 -5.00 -9.31
N ALA A 70 -2.13 -5.73 -8.33
CA ALA A 70 -1.82 -5.51 -6.93
C ALA A 70 -0.56 -6.30 -6.53
N ASP A 71 0.43 -5.63 -5.95
CA ASP A 71 1.59 -6.27 -5.30
C ASP A 71 1.22 -6.73 -3.88
N THR A 72 0.15 -7.53 -3.78
CA THR A 72 -0.43 -8.02 -2.53
C THR A 72 -0.77 -9.51 -2.65
N PHE A 73 -1.14 -10.12 -1.52
CA PHE A 73 -1.78 -11.44 -1.53
C PHE A 73 -3.16 -11.32 -0.90
N GLU A 74 -4.08 -12.19 -1.34
CA GLU A 74 -5.45 -12.23 -0.82
C GLU A 74 -5.57 -13.34 0.24
N VAL A 75 -6.16 -12.99 1.38
CA VAL A 75 -6.46 -13.96 2.44
C VAL A 75 -7.80 -14.64 2.12
N LEU A 76 -7.74 -15.79 1.45
CA LEU A 76 -8.94 -16.61 1.16
C LEU A 76 -9.53 -17.25 2.42
N SER A 77 -8.68 -17.52 3.43
CA SER A 77 -9.10 -18.04 4.74
C SER A 77 -8.12 -17.56 5.83
N GLY A 78 -8.66 -17.02 6.92
CA GLY A 78 -7.86 -16.38 7.98
C GLY A 78 -7.21 -17.35 8.97
N GLY A 79 -7.60 -18.63 8.98
CA GLY A 79 -7.18 -19.59 10.01
C GLY A 79 -7.67 -19.23 11.43
N THR A 80 -7.19 -19.95 12.44
CA THR A 80 -7.59 -19.72 13.84
C THR A 80 -7.05 -18.39 14.38
N GLN A 81 -5.78 -18.09 14.11
CA GLN A 81 -5.13 -16.85 14.52
C GLN A 81 -3.90 -16.59 13.64
N THR A 82 -4.07 -15.72 12.64
CA THR A 82 -2.98 -15.28 11.76
C THR A 82 -2.68 -13.82 12.04
N SER A 83 -1.41 -13.49 12.31
CA SER A 83 -0.98 -12.13 12.61
C SER A 83 0.36 -11.82 11.97
N VAL A 84 0.55 -10.59 11.50
CA VAL A 84 1.86 -10.07 11.10
C VAL A 84 2.69 -9.84 12.36
N GLN A 85 3.93 -10.37 12.38
CA GLN A 85 4.89 -10.20 13.46
C GLN A 85 6.27 -9.93 12.87
N ASP A 86 7.07 -9.11 13.54
CA ASP A 86 8.48 -8.87 13.26
C ASP A 86 9.35 -9.27 14.46
N TYR A 87 10.66 -9.30 14.25
CA TYR A 87 11.67 -9.52 15.29
C TYR A 87 12.61 -8.32 15.32
N PRO A 88 13.05 -7.81 16.49
CA PRO A 88 12.77 -8.29 17.85
C PRO A 88 11.44 -7.81 18.44
N GLY A 89 10.53 -7.29 17.61
CA GLY A 89 9.29 -6.69 18.04
C GLY A 89 9.49 -5.29 18.62
N ARG A 90 8.51 -4.84 19.41
CA ARG A 90 8.42 -3.49 19.97
C ARG A 90 9.17 -3.35 21.29
N LEU A 91 10.49 -3.36 21.23
CA LEU A 91 11.35 -3.10 22.40
C LEU A 91 11.32 -1.63 22.85
N GLY A 92 11.84 -1.36 24.05
CA GLY A 92 12.05 0.00 24.58
C GLY A 92 10.91 0.56 25.45
N TYR A 93 9.74 -0.07 25.46
CA TYR A 93 8.55 0.44 26.14
C TYR A 93 8.08 -0.43 27.33
N TRP A 94 8.92 -1.35 27.81
CA TRP A 94 8.55 -2.26 28.89
C TRP A 94 8.22 -1.54 30.20
N ALA A 95 8.95 -0.44 30.51
CA ALA A 95 8.72 0.35 31.71
C ALA A 95 7.32 0.98 31.78
N VAL A 96 6.63 1.10 30.65
CA VAL A 96 5.24 1.60 30.56
C VAL A 96 4.23 0.48 30.24
N GLY A 97 4.63 -0.78 30.40
CA GLY A 97 3.75 -1.94 30.25
C GLY A 97 3.43 -2.32 28.80
N VAL A 98 4.16 -1.80 27.82
CA VAL A 98 3.99 -2.20 26.41
C VAL A 98 4.90 -3.41 26.14
N PRO A 99 4.34 -4.59 25.85
CA PRO A 99 5.14 -5.76 25.54
C PRO A 99 5.78 -5.67 24.15
N PRO A 100 6.84 -6.44 23.89
CA PRO A 100 7.46 -6.49 22.56
C PRO A 100 6.55 -7.05 21.46
N SER A 101 5.52 -7.83 21.83
CA SER A 101 4.82 -8.69 20.86
C SER A 101 5.83 -9.60 20.15
N GLY A 102 5.86 -9.59 18.82
CA GLY A 102 6.77 -10.41 18.02
C GLY A 102 6.32 -11.86 17.92
N PRO A 103 7.08 -12.70 17.20
CA PRO A 103 6.81 -14.11 17.10
C PRO A 103 6.93 -14.79 18.46
N MET A 104 5.94 -15.63 18.80
CA MET A 104 6.01 -16.49 20.00
C MET A 104 7.20 -17.45 19.94
N ASP A 105 7.51 -17.98 18.75
CA ASP A 105 8.76 -18.69 18.45
C ASP A 105 9.62 -17.85 17.48
N SER A 106 10.49 -17.03 18.05
CA SER A 106 11.40 -16.17 17.28
C SER A 106 12.41 -16.94 16.43
N ARG A 107 12.80 -18.15 16.83
CA ARG A 107 13.77 -18.95 16.07
C ARG A 107 13.15 -19.42 14.77
N ALA A 108 11.93 -19.94 14.81
CA ALA A 108 11.22 -20.40 13.62
C ALA A 108 10.96 -19.25 12.64
N LEU A 109 10.49 -18.09 13.12
CA LEU A 109 10.26 -16.93 12.24
C LEU A 109 11.54 -16.48 11.54
N ARG A 110 12.64 -16.33 12.30
CA ARG A 110 13.94 -15.89 11.76
C ARG A 110 14.49 -16.88 10.74
N GLN A 111 14.40 -18.19 11.03
CA GLN A 111 14.80 -19.23 10.07
C GLN A 111 13.96 -19.17 8.79
N GLY A 112 12.63 -18.97 8.90
CA GLY A 112 11.75 -18.79 7.75
C GLY A 112 12.13 -17.58 6.89
N ASN A 113 12.39 -16.43 7.51
CA ASN A 113 12.88 -15.23 6.81
C ASN A 113 14.24 -15.47 6.14
N GLY A 114 15.16 -16.14 6.84
CA GLY A 114 16.48 -16.47 6.29
C GLY A 114 16.43 -17.37 5.05
N LEU A 115 15.48 -18.32 4.98
CA LEU A 115 15.26 -19.15 3.79
C LEU A 115 14.80 -18.36 2.56
N LEU A 116 14.16 -17.21 2.78
CA LEU A 116 13.71 -16.29 1.72
C LEU A 116 14.74 -15.20 1.40
N GLY A 117 15.85 -15.13 2.13
CA GLY A 117 16.85 -14.06 2.00
C GLY A 117 16.39 -12.70 2.55
N ASN A 118 15.37 -12.67 3.40
CA ASN A 118 14.93 -11.45 4.07
C ASN A 118 15.96 -11.01 5.12
N ALA A 119 16.11 -9.69 5.31
CA ALA A 119 16.95 -9.14 6.37
C ALA A 119 16.40 -9.49 7.77
N GLU A 120 17.30 -9.57 8.76
CA GLU A 120 16.97 -9.74 10.17
C GLU A 120 16.75 -8.42 10.91
#